data_AF-A0A6A4H8E8-F1
#
_entry.id   AF-A0A6A4H8E8-F1
#
_cell.length_a   1.000
_cell.length_b   1.000
_cell.length_c   1.000
_cell.angle_alpha   90.00
_cell.angle_beta   90.00
_cell.angle_gamma   90.00
#
_symmetry.space_group_name_H-M   'P 1'
#
loop_
_entity.id
_entity.type
_entity.pdbx_description
1 polymer ?
#
loop_
_entity_poly.entity_id
_entity_poly.type
_entity_poly.pdbx_seq_one_letter_code
_entity_poly.pdbx_strand_id
1 'polypeptide(L)' 'LPDGMFAGRVLADASVFISCTMVLAVSTDLGDIFIDIDQSTGTISHSSVFKCSISLRSDRAVALIQADKRR' A
#
# COMPACT_ATOMS: atom_id res chain seq x y z
N LEU A 1 5.60 -28.08 -11.57
CA LEU A 1 4.73 -27.17 -10.79
C LEU A 1 3.32 -27.45 -11.26
N PRO A 2 2.33 -27.72 -10.40
CA PRO A 2 0.96 -27.95 -10.85
C PRO A 2 0.47 -26.74 -11.64
N ASP A 3 -0.23 -27.00 -12.75
CA ASP A 3 -0.67 -25.98 -13.70
C ASP A 3 -1.40 -24.82 -12.99
N GLY A 4 -0.91 -23.59 -13.19
CA GLY A 4 -1.53 -22.38 -12.65
C GLY A 4 -0.95 -21.84 -11.32
N MET A 5 0.02 -22.52 -10.70
CA MET A 5 0.65 -21.98 -9.49
C MET A 5 1.74 -20.95 -9.85
N PHE A 6 1.59 -19.71 -9.36
CA PHE A 6 2.58 -18.66 -9.57
C PHE A 6 3.74 -18.79 -8.57
N ALA A 7 4.98 -18.90 -9.06
CA ALA A 7 6.16 -19.09 -8.21
C ALA A 7 6.37 -17.96 -7.18
N GLY A 8 5.83 -16.77 -7.44
CA GLY A 8 5.92 -15.61 -6.55
C GLY A 8 4.74 -15.44 -5.57
N ARG A 9 3.76 -16.36 -5.52
CA ARG A 9 2.51 -16.15 -4.75
C ARG A 9 2.77 -15.84 -3.27
N VAL A 10 3.63 -16.63 -2.62
CA VAL A 10 3.92 -16.47 -1.18
C VAL A 10 4.58 -15.12 -0.91
N LEU A 11 5.51 -14.70 -1.78
CA LEU A 11 6.20 -13.43 -1.64
C LEU A 11 5.25 -12.25 -1.88
N ALA A 12 4.34 -12.37 -2.86
CA ALA A 12 3.33 -11.35 -3.14
C ALA A 12 2.35 -11.18 -1.96
N ASP A 13 1.87 -12.28 -1.38
CA ASP A 13 0.98 -12.23 -0.21
C ASP A 13 1.69 -11.56 0.99
N ALA A 14 2.95 -11.94 1.24
CA ALA A 14 3.73 -11.36 2.33
C ALA A 14 4.03 -9.88 2.12
N SER A 15 4.37 -9.45 0.90
CA SER A 15 4.70 -8.05 0.62
C SER A 15 3.51 -7.12 0.80
N VAL A 16 2.32 -7.55 0.37
CA VAL A 16 1.07 -6.80 0.57
C VAL A 16 0.75 -6.69 2.06
N PHE A 17 0.86 -7.79 2.80
CA PHE A 17 0.58 -7.81 4.24
C PHE A 17 1.52 -6.89 5.03
N ILE A 18 2.83 -6.96 4.76
CA ILE A 18 3.83 -6.13 5.42
C ILE A 18 3.58 -4.65 5.10
N SER A 19 3.32 -4.33 3.82
CA SER A 19 3.05 -2.95 3.39
C SER A 19 1.81 -2.38 4.09
N CYS A 20 0.72 -3.15 4.14
CA CYS A 20 -0.51 -2.76 4.84
C CYS A 20 -0.26 -2.55 6.34
N THR A 21 0.43 -3.50 6.98
CA THR A 21 0.75 -3.42 8.41
C THR A 21 1.61 -2.19 8.73
N MET A 22 2.60 -1.87 7.90
CA MET A 22 3.44 -0.69 8.09
C MET A 22 2.63 0.60 7.99
N VAL A 23 1.77 0.73 6.98
CA VAL A 23 0.91 1.92 6.80
C VAL A 23 -0.06 2.07 7.95
N LEU A 24 -0.78 1.01 8.32
CA LEU A 24 -1.71 1.02 9.46
C LEU A 24 -1.00 1.27 10.79
N ALA A 25 0.23 0.79 10.94
CA ALA A 25 1.04 1.06 12.10
C ALA A 25 1.50 2.51 12.21
N VAL A 26 1.24 3.41 11.25
CA VAL A 26 1.58 4.85 11.35
C VAL A 26 0.40 5.78 11.04
N SER A 27 -0.65 5.29 10.39
CA SER A 27 -1.86 6.06 10.08
C SER A 27 -2.90 6.00 11.19
N THR A 28 -3.84 6.94 11.18
CA THR A 28 -5.12 6.83 11.90
C THR A 28 -6.06 5.87 11.15
N ASP A 29 -7.19 5.52 11.76
CA ASP A 29 -8.26 4.83 11.05
C ASP A 29 -8.62 5.60 9.78
N LEU A 30 -8.52 4.91 8.64
CA LEU A 30 -8.80 5.48 7.32
C LEU A 30 -10.31 5.63 7.09
N GLY A 31 -11.17 5.06 7.94
CA GLY A 31 -12.62 5.10 7.73
C GLY A 31 -13.04 4.50 6.38
N ASP A 32 -14.26 4.78 5.97
CA ASP A 32 -14.80 4.33 4.68
C ASP A 32 -14.42 5.33 3.58
N ILE A 33 -13.17 5.29 3.12
CA ILE A 33 -12.70 6.10 1.98
C ILE A 33 -12.97 5.33 0.69
N PHE A 34 -14.00 5.75 -0.04
CA PHE A 34 -14.19 5.33 -1.42
C PHE A 34 -13.32 6.20 -2.33
N ILE A 35 -12.37 5.58 -3.04
CA ILE A 35 -11.56 6.26 -4.07
C ILE A 35 -12.06 5.78 -5.43
N ASP A 36 -12.72 6.69 -6.16
CA ASP A 36 -13.13 6.44 -7.54
C ASP A 36 -11.89 6.54 -8.43
N ILE A 37 -11.41 5.41 -8.95
CA ILE A 37 -10.20 5.35 -9.77
C ILE A 37 -10.43 4.50 -11.01
N ASP A 38 -10.16 5.09 -12.17
CA ASP A 38 -10.16 4.39 -13.44
C ASP A 38 -9.12 3.25 -13.46
N GLN A 39 -9.52 2.11 -14.02
CA GLN A 39 -8.65 0.96 -14.21
C GLN A 39 -8.21 0.85 -15.68
N SER A 40 -6.94 0.49 -15.89
CA SER A 40 -6.41 0.16 -17.21
C SER A 40 -6.83 -1.26 -17.64
N THR A 41 -7.13 -1.39 -18.94
CA THR A 41 -7.33 -2.68 -19.62
C THR A 41 -6.02 -3.19 -20.22
N GLY A 42 -5.70 -4.46 -20.00
CA GLY A 42 -4.50 -5.10 -20.54
C GLY A 42 -4.19 -6.45 -19.87
N THR A 43 -3.05 -7.06 -20.21
CA THR A 43 -2.60 -8.32 -19.59
C THR A 43 -2.32 -8.18 -18.09
N ILE A 44 -1.93 -6.99 -17.64
CA ILE A 44 -1.85 -6.61 -16.22
C ILE A 44 -2.60 -5.30 -16.05
N SER A 45 -3.76 -5.35 -15.41
CA SER A 45 -4.52 -4.16 -15.03
C SER A 45 -3.79 -3.39 -13.94
N HIS A 46 -3.85 -2.06 -14.06
CA HIS A 46 -3.35 -1.15 -13.04
C HIS A 46 -4.29 0.06 -12.91
N SER A 47 -4.29 0.65 -11.72
CA SER A 47 -4.99 1.89 -11.43
C SER A 47 -4.39 3.06 -12.20
N SER A 48 -5.21 4.02 -12.63
CA SER A 48 -4.71 5.35 -13.02
C SER A 48 -4.02 6.04 -11.83
N VAL A 49 -3.17 7.03 -12.12
CA VAL A 49 -2.45 7.75 -11.07
C VAL A 49 -3.45 8.55 -10.22
N PHE A 50 -3.53 8.21 -8.94
CA PHE A 50 -4.39 8.89 -7.98
C PHE A 50 -3.57 9.51 -6.85
N LYS A 51 -4.10 10.58 -6.26
CA LYS A 51 -3.51 11.22 -5.09
C LYS A 51 -4.28 10.78 -3.84
N CYS A 52 -3.57 10.15 -2.91
CA CYS A 52 -4.10 9.79 -1.59
C CYS A 52 -3.45 10.67 -0.51
N SER A 53 -4.22 11.03 0.51
CA SER A 53 -3.73 11.69 1.72
C SER A 53 -4.10 10.84 2.92
N ILE A 54 -3.11 10.54 3.76
CA ILE A 54 -3.27 9.69 4.94
C ILE A 54 -2.91 10.52 6.17
N SER A 55 -3.81 10.54 7.14
CA SER A 55 -3.55 11.18 8.44
C SER A 55 -2.65 10.26 9.29
N LEU A 56 -1.59 10.82 9.85
CA LEU A 56 -0.67 10.09 10.73
C LEU A 56 -1.16 10.13 12.16
N ARG A 57 -1.01 9.02 12.89
CA ARG A 57 -1.56 8.86 14.25
C ARG A 57 -0.85 9.67 15.34
N SER A 58 0.36 10.19 15.07
CA SER A 58 1.14 10.97 16.05
C SER A 58 2.32 11.72 15.41
N ASP A 59 2.81 12.76 16.09
CA ASP A 59 4.03 13.50 15.70
C ASP A 59 5.27 12.61 15.66
N ARG A 60 5.32 11.58 16.50
CA ARG A 60 6.40 10.58 16.46
C ARG A 60 6.39 9.81 15.14
N ALA A 61 5.21 9.47 14.62
CA ALA A 61 5.08 8.82 13.32
C ALA A 61 5.54 9.74 12.18
N VAL A 62 5.19 11.04 12.25
CA VAL A 62 5.69 12.06 11.31
C VAL A 62 7.22 12.11 11.32
N ALA A 63 7.81 12.20 12.51
CA ALA A 63 9.26 12.27 12.68
C ALA A 63 9.98 11.02 12.16
N LEU A 64 9.41 9.82 12.39
CA LEU A 64 9.95 8.56 11.88
C LEU A 64 9.99 8.52 10.35
N ILE A 65 8.90 8.93 9.68
CA ILE A 65 8.83 8.93 8.21
C ILE A 65 9.76 9.98 7.59
N GLN A 66 9.86 11.14 8.21
CA GLN A 66 10.73 12.23 7.73
C GLN A 66 12.21 12.01 8.04
N ALA A 67 12.56 11.14 9.00
CA ALA A 67 13.94 10.83 9.33
C ALA A 67 14.70 10.18 8.16
N ASP A 68 14.00 9.44 7.30
CA ASP A 68 14.57 8.77 6.13
C ASP A 68 14.96 9.77 5.03
N LYS A 69 14.11 10.78 4.76
CA LYS A 69 14.33 11.83 3.74
C LYS A 69 15.56 12.72 3.95
N ARG A 70 16.24 12.62 5.10
CA ARG A 70 17.42 13.43 5.46
C ARG A 70 18.75 12.68 5.28
N ARG A 71 18.73 11.50 4.65
CA ARG A 71 19.93 10.78 4.18
C ARG A 71 20.06 10.90 2.67
#